data_AF-A0A2G9LVZ8-F1
#
_entry.id   AF-A0A2G9LVZ8-F1
#
_cell.length_a   1.000
_cell.length_b   1.000
_cell.length_c   1.000
_cell.angle_alpha   90.00
_cell.angle_beta   90.00
_cell.angle_gamma   90.00
#
_symmetry.space_group_name_H-M   'P 1'
#
loop_
_entity.id
_entity.type
_entity.pdbx_description
1 polymer ?
#
loop_
_entity_poly.entity_id
_entity_poly.type
_entity_poly.pdbx_seq_one_letter_code
_entity_poly.pdbx_strand_id
1 'polypeptide(L)'
;MAELVAKVGVKREEGFLYFIDKRGNVSRAKMARGGGRRKGRVKQETVAKVGVAKESGYLYFLDKKGNVSRALMVRGPAKRKKAAKSSKKKAVKKSVKKKSAKKRR
;
A
#
# COMPACT_ATOMS: atom_id res chain seq x y z
N MET A 1 -3.26 7.80 17.38
CA MET A 1 -3.78 7.07 18.56
C MET A 1 -4.63 5.92 18.04
N ALA A 2 -4.54 4.73 18.65
CA ALA A 2 -5.38 3.60 18.28
C ALA A 2 -6.39 3.35 19.39
N GLU A 3 -7.64 3.13 19.03
CA GLU A 3 -8.74 2.84 19.94
C GLU A 3 -8.94 1.33 20.06
N LEU A 4 -9.19 0.86 21.27
CA LEU A 4 -9.53 -0.53 21.53
C LEU A 4 -10.99 -0.78 21.14
N VAL A 5 -11.23 -1.73 20.25
CA VAL A 5 -12.59 -2.09 19.80
C VAL A 5 -13.08 -3.33 20.52
N ALA A 6 -12.23 -4.35 20.67
CA ALA A 6 -12.59 -5.59 21.34
C ALA A 6 -11.38 -6.23 22.03
N LYS A 7 -11.59 -6.70 23.27
CA LYS A 7 -10.61 -7.50 24.00
C LYS A 7 -10.77 -8.95 23.58
N VAL A 8 -9.70 -9.54 23.03
CA VAL A 8 -9.74 -10.92 22.49
C VAL A 8 -8.58 -11.74 23.04
N GLY A 9 -7.42 -11.13 23.31
CA GLY A 9 -6.27 -11.84 23.90
C GLY A 9 -5.68 -12.93 23.01
N VAL A 10 -5.66 -12.73 21.69
CA VAL A 10 -5.15 -13.74 20.75
C VAL A 10 -3.64 -13.90 20.89
N LYS A 11 -3.21 -15.13 21.19
CA LYS A 11 -1.80 -15.53 21.17
C LYS A 11 -1.32 -15.69 19.73
N ARG A 12 -0.20 -15.06 19.40
CA ARG A 12 0.41 -15.13 18.07
C ARG A 12 1.42 -16.25 18.03
N GLU A 13 1.24 -17.17 17.09
CA GLU A 13 2.19 -18.22 16.78
C GLU A 13 3.12 -17.77 15.65
N GLU A 14 4.37 -18.21 15.71
CA GLU A 14 5.34 -17.92 14.68
C GLU A 14 4.97 -18.58 13.35
N GLY A 15 5.21 -17.88 12.24
CA GLY A 15 4.89 -18.39 10.89
C GLY A 15 3.44 -18.17 10.45
N PHE A 16 2.61 -17.51 11.27
CA PHE A 16 1.24 -17.15 10.92
C PHE A 16 0.99 -15.64 10.88
N LEU A 17 0.28 -15.18 9.85
CA LEU A 17 -0.25 -13.83 9.77
C LEU A 17 -1.63 -13.78 10.41
N TYR A 18 -1.81 -12.89 11.37
CA TYR A 18 -3.09 -12.62 12.02
C TYR A 18 -3.70 -11.35 11.44
N PHE A 19 -4.97 -11.43 11.04
CA PHE A 19 -5.69 -10.32 10.45
C PHE A 19 -7.19 -10.42 10.76
N ILE A 20 -7.91 -9.35 10.46
CA ILE A 20 -9.36 -9.29 10.64
C ILE A 20 -10.00 -9.55 9.28
N ASP A 21 -10.82 -10.60 9.19
CA ASP A 21 -11.47 -11.02 7.96
C ASP A 21 -12.59 -10.07 7.51
N LYS A 22 -13.27 -10.39 6.41
CA LYS A 22 -14.38 -9.57 5.91
C LYS A 22 -15.61 -9.55 6.83
N ARG A 23 -15.75 -10.56 7.70
CA ARG A 23 -16.85 -10.69 8.66
C ARG A 23 -16.53 -10.02 10.00
N GLY A 24 -15.33 -9.43 10.15
CA GLY A 24 -14.91 -8.80 11.40
C GLY A 24 -14.34 -9.76 12.43
N ASN A 25 -14.00 -10.99 12.05
CA ASN A 25 -13.42 -11.98 12.94
C ASN A 25 -11.90 -12.01 12.82
N VAL A 26 -11.24 -12.45 13.89
CA VAL A 26 -9.80 -12.66 13.86
C VAL A 26 -9.51 -14.01 13.22
N SER A 27 -8.74 -13.98 12.14
CA SER A 27 -8.32 -15.17 11.40
C SER A 27 -6.80 -15.19 11.25
N ARG A 28 -6.23 -16.40 11.15
CA ARG A 28 -4.82 -16.65 10.90
C ARG A 28 -4.61 -17.35 9.57
N ALA A 29 -3.48 -17.08 8.92
CA ALA A 29 -3.05 -17.76 7.70
C ALA A 29 -1.54 -18.00 7.71
N LYS A 30 -1.07 -19.12 7.17
CA LYS A 30 0.36 -19.42 7.08
C LYS A 30 1.08 -18.38 6.21
N MET A 31 2.13 -17.75 6.74
CA MET A 31 2.90 -16.74 6.00
C MET A 31 3.68 -17.39 4.85
N ALA A 32 3.57 -16.84 3.66
CA ALA A 32 4.49 -17.16 2.57
C ALA A 32 5.80 -16.39 2.77
N ARG A 33 6.84 -17.07 3.27
CA ARG A 33 8.20 -16.52 3.33
C ARG A 33 8.91 -16.82 2.00
N GLY A 34 9.53 -15.80 1.38
CA GLY A 34 10.45 -15.99 0.24
C GLY A 34 9.87 -15.85 -1.17
N GLY A 35 9.36 -14.67 -1.54
CA GLY A 35 9.20 -14.24 -2.95
C GLY A 35 8.15 -14.97 -3.81
N GLY A 36 7.72 -16.17 -3.39
CA GLY A 36 6.68 -16.95 -4.02
C GLY A 36 5.34 -16.28 -3.81
N ARG A 37 4.92 -15.46 -4.78
CA ARG A 37 3.51 -15.10 -4.95
C ARG A 37 2.73 -16.37 -5.29
N ARG A 38 2.48 -17.22 -4.30
CA ARG A 38 1.45 -18.25 -4.40
C ARG A 38 0.13 -17.48 -4.39
N LYS A 39 -0.29 -17.11 -5.59
CA LYS A 39 -1.54 -16.44 -5.94
C LYS A 39 -2.67 -17.47 -5.77
N GLY A 40 -2.81 -17.99 -4.55
CA GLY A 40 -3.71 -19.09 -4.21
C GLY A 40 -4.34 -18.82 -2.85
N ARG A 41 -5.58 -19.27 -2.67
CA ARG A 41 -6.35 -19.13 -1.43
C ARG A 41 -5.66 -19.90 -0.31
N VAL A 42 -4.75 -19.24 0.40
CA VAL A 42 -4.15 -19.80 1.63
C VAL A 42 -5.30 -20.13 2.57
N LYS A 43 -5.34 -21.36 3.10
CA LYS A 43 -6.37 -21.78 4.05
C LYS A 43 -6.31 -20.85 5.25
N GLN A 44 -7.40 -20.13 5.50
CA GLN A 44 -7.55 -19.21 6.62
C GLN A 44 -8.30 -19.95 7.72
N GLU A 45 -7.81 -19.84 8.95
CA GLU A 45 -8.46 -20.41 10.12
C GLU A 45 -8.97 -19.27 11.00
N THR A 46 -10.26 -19.30 11.35
CA THR A 46 -10.82 -18.33 12.29
C THR A 46 -10.39 -18.70 13.70
N VAL A 47 -9.69 -17.79 14.37
CA VAL A 47 -9.20 -17.98 15.74
C VAL A 47 -10.21 -17.48 16.76
N ALA A 48 -10.87 -16.36 16.47
CA ALA A 48 -11.88 -15.79 17.35
C ALA A 48 -13.01 -15.13 16.55
N LYS A 49 -14.25 -15.43 16.94
CA LYS A 49 -15.44 -14.76 16.42
C LYS A 49 -15.69 -13.50 17.25
N VAL A 50 -15.48 -12.35 16.63
CA VAL A 50 -15.60 -11.03 17.31
C VAL A 50 -16.68 -10.18 16.66
N GLY A 51 -16.93 -10.34 15.35
CA GLY A 51 -17.98 -9.62 14.65
C GLY A 51 -17.74 -8.11 14.55
N VAL A 52 -16.49 -7.67 14.41
CA VAL A 52 -16.16 -6.23 14.35
C VAL A 52 -16.68 -5.59 13.05
N ALA A 53 -17.59 -4.63 13.19
CA ALA A 53 -18.04 -3.79 12.09
C ALA A 53 -16.91 -2.85 11.66
N LYS A 54 -16.51 -2.94 10.38
CA LYS A 54 -15.44 -2.11 9.81
C LYS A 54 -16.03 -0.81 9.28
N GLU A 55 -15.67 0.29 9.91
CA GLU A 55 -16.01 1.63 9.45
C GLU A 55 -15.02 2.10 8.38
N SER A 56 -15.55 2.83 7.37
CA SER A 56 -14.73 3.45 6.35
C SER A 56 -13.82 4.51 6.96
N GLY A 57 -12.55 4.54 6.55
CA GLY A 57 -11.58 5.52 7.06
C GLY A 57 -10.74 5.01 8.23
N TYR A 58 -11.02 3.82 8.75
CA TYR A 58 -10.24 3.19 9.82
C TYR A 58 -9.49 1.95 9.34
N LEU A 59 -8.28 1.77 9.86
CA LEU A 59 -7.51 0.54 9.79
C LEU A 59 -7.76 -0.27 11.06
N TYR A 60 -8.20 -1.52 10.88
CA TYR A 60 -8.40 -2.47 11.96
C TYR A 60 -7.26 -3.46 11.99
N PHE A 61 -6.67 -3.69 13.16
CA PHE A 61 -5.53 -4.58 13.33
C PHE A 61 -5.52 -5.21 14.73
N LEU A 62 -4.68 -6.23 14.91
CA LEU A 62 -4.40 -6.77 16.23
C LEU A 62 -3.26 -6.00 16.89
N ASP A 63 -3.44 -5.59 18.14
CA ASP A 63 -2.40 -4.96 18.96
C ASP A 63 -1.38 -5.99 19.48
N LYS A 64 -0.35 -5.51 20.21
CA LYS A 64 0.67 -6.37 20.83
C LYS A 64 0.09 -7.32 21.89
N LYS A 65 -1.04 -6.97 22.50
CA LYS A 65 -1.73 -7.78 23.52
C LYS A 65 -2.71 -8.79 22.89
N GLY A 66 -2.84 -8.81 21.56
CA GLY A 66 -3.74 -9.71 20.84
C GLY A 66 -5.21 -9.23 20.81
N ASN A 67 -5.46 -7.95 21.08
CA ASN A 67 -6.79 -7.35 21.00
C ASN A 67 -7.02 -6.67 19.66
N VAL A 68 -8.29 -6.45 19.31
CA VAL A 68 -8.64 -5.73 18.09
C VAL A 68 -8.69 -4.23 18.40
N SER A 69 -7.89 -3.48 17.67
CA SER A 69 -7.84 -2.02 17.73
C SER A 69 -8.09 -1.41 16.36
N ARG A 70 -8.60 -0.17 16.36
CA ARG A 70 -8.78 0.66 15.16
C ARG A 70 -7.94 1.92 15.24
N ALA A 71 -7.49 2.41 14.10
CA ALA A 71 -6.84 3.72 13.99
C ALA A 71 -7.26 4.40 12.70
N LEU A 72 -7.28 5.74 12.67
CA LEU A 72 -7.55 6.49 11.44
C LEU A 72 -6.52 6.12 10.37
N MET A 73 -7.02 5.75 9.19
CA MET A 73 -6.19 5.34 8.07
C MET A 73 -5.57 6.58 7.43
N VAL A 74 -4.29 6.81 7.70
CA VAL A 74 -3.53 7.87 7.02
C VAL A 74 -3.25 7.42 5.59
N ARG A 75 -4.17 7.75 4.68
CA ARG A 75 -3.89 7.67 3.24
C ARG A 75 -2.84 8.75 2.96
N GLY A 76 -1.61 8.36 2.63
CA GLY A 76 -0.60 9.30 2.16
C GLY A 76 -1.15 10.16 1.01
N PRO A 77 -0.58 11.35 0.73
CA PRO A 77 -1.09 12.20 -0.35
C PRO A 77 -1.22 11.34 -1.59
N ALA A 78 -2.44 11.28 -2.15
CA ALA A 78 -2.70 10.54 -3.37
C ALA A 78 -1.57 10.86 -4.33
N LYS A 79 -0.81 9.85 -4.79
CA LYS A 79 0.25 10.06 -5.78
C LYS A 79 -0.40 10.83 -6.91
N ARG A 80 -0.19 12.15 -6.97
CA ARG A 80 -0.59 12.98 -8.10
C ARG A 80 0.06 12.27 -9.27
N LYS A 81 -0.74 11.71 -10.19
CA LYS A 81 -0.21 11.23 -11.45
C LYS A 81 0.67 12.37 -11.94
N LYS A 82 1.99 12.17 -12.05
CA LYS A 82 2.85 13.13 -12.73
C LYS A 82 2.18 13.29 -14.09
N ALA A 83 1.60 14.47 -14.35
CA ALA A 83 1.11 14.79 -15.66
C ALA A 83 2.28 14.50 -16.60
N ALA A 84 2.12 13.53 -17.50
CA ALA A 84 3.10 13.27 -18.53
C ALA A 84 3.32 14.62 -19.22
N LYS A 85 4.52 15.20 -19.05
CA LYS A 85 4.89 16.41 -19.75
C LYS A 85 4.71 16.08 -21.23
N SER A 86 3.65 16.62 -21.83
CA SER A 86 3.45 16.55 -23.26
C SER A 86 4.72 17.09 -23.89
N SER A 87 5.36 16.25 -24.68
CA SER A 87 6.51 16.61 -25.49
C SER A 87 6.05 17.69 -26.48
N LYS A 88 6.11 18.97 -26.08
CA LYS A 88 6.04 20.09 -27.01
C LYS A 88 7.21 19.89 -27.98
N LYS A 89 6.87 19.44 -29.20
CA LYS A 89 7.75 19.45 -30.38
C LYS A 89 8.52 20.77 -30.37
N LYS A 90 9.84 20.69 -30.18
CA LYS A 90 10.74 21.82 -30.31
C LYS A 90 10.85 22.10 -31.80
N ALA A 91 9.99 22.99 -32.30
CA ALA A 91 10.11 23.52 -33.66
C ALA A 91 11.50 24.14 -33.81
N VAL A 92 12.30 23.55 -34.70
CA VAL A 92 13.66 23.97 -35.03
C VAL A 92 13.59 25.36 -35.66
N LYS A 93 13.95 26.39 -34.88
CA LYS A 93 14.20 27.74 -35.39
C LYS A 93 15.64 27.81 -35.91
N LYS A 94 15.75 27.99 -37.24
CA LYS A 94 16.62 28.94 -37.94
C LYS A 94 18.10 28.98 -37.49
N SER A 95 18.97 28.23 -38.17
CA SER A 95 20.41 28.52 -38.22
C SER A 95 20.74 29.29 -39.50
N VAL A 96 20.65 30.62 -39.46
CA VAL A 96 21.36 31.48 -40.43
C VAL A 96 22.72 31.76 -39.81
N LYS A 97 23.75 31.03 -40.24
CA LYS A 97 25.13 31.29 -39.83
C LYS A 97 25.73 32.34 -40.77
N LYS A 98 26.11 33.43 -40.11
CA LYS A 98 26.66 34.69 -40.58
C LYS A 98 28.04 34.48 -41.25
N LYS A 99 28.19 35.14 -42.41
CA LYS A 99 29.40 35.71 -43.04
C LYS A 99 30.78 35.26 -42.53
N SER A 100 31.59 34.71 -43.44
CA SER A 100 33.05 34.90 -43.45
C SER A 100 33.48 35.32 -44.86
N ALA A 101 33.68 36.62 -45.05
CA ALA A 101 34.49 37.15 -46.13
C ALA A 101 35.98 37.05 -45.74
N LYS A 102 36.85 37.05 -46.78
CA LYS A 102 38.32 37.25 -46.78
C LYS A 102 39.13 35.94 -46.95
N LYS A 103 40.12 35.77 -47.85
CA LYS A 103 40.72 36.49 -49.00
C LYS A 103 41.95 35.62 -49.43
N ARG A 104 42.33 35.66 -50.72
CA ARG A 104 43.64 35.25 -51.31
C ARG A 104 43.87 33.72 -51.40
N ARG A 105 44.48 33.15 -52.43
CA ARG A 105 45.33 33.61 -53.54
C ARG A 105 44.91 32.92 -54.83
#